data_AF-A0A9C9CCC7-F1
#
_entry.id   AF-A0A9C9CCC7-F1
#
_cell.length_a   1.000
_cell.length_b   1.000
_cell.length_c   1.000
_cell.angle_alpha   90.00
_cell.angle_beta   90.00
_cell.angle_gamma   90.00
#
_symmetry.space_group_name_H-M   'P 1'
#
loop_
_entity.id
_entity.type
_entity.pdbx_description
1 polymer ?
#
loop_
_entity_poly.entity_id
_entity_poly.type
_entity_poly.pdbx_seq_one_letter_code
_entity_poly.pdbx_strand_id
1 'polypeptide(L)'
;MAWWGTFIGGTLGYVFGGPLGAIIGAALGGNLDRGIKMSEQFDTGHFSPGDQERVQAAFFTTTFSVMGHIAKADGRVSKQEIRSAQNIMDQMQLNAEQRKAAIGFFDQGKSADFPLTEVLRQFRKECHGRRNLIQMFIE
;
A
#
# COMPACT_ATOMS: atom_id res chain seq x y z
N MET A 1 24.50 1.62 -2.40
CA MET A 1 23.66 0.73 -3.23
C MET A 1 23.10 -0.37 -2.33
N ALA A 2 21.89 -0.18 -1.79
CA ALA A 2 21.30 -1.09 -0.80
C ALA A 2 20.05 -1.78 -1.38
N TRP A 3 20.18 -2.39 -2.57
CA TRP A 3 19.05 -3.03 -3.26
C TRP A 3 18.68 -4.39 -2.66
N TRP A 4 19.56 -4.97 -1.86
CA TRP A 4 19.36 -6.27 -1.20
C TRP A 4 18.25 -6.24 -0.14
N GLY A 5 18.06 -5.12 0.56
CA GLY A 5 17.03 -4.98 1.59
C GLY A 5 15.61 -5.08 1.03
N THR A 6 15.35 -4.41 -0.09
CA THR A 6 14.06 -4.47 -0.81
C THR A 6 13.76 -5.87 -1.33
N PHE A 7 14.77 -6.59 -1.83
CA PHE A 7 14.56 -7.93 -2.37
C PHE A 7 14.30 -8.97 -1.26
N ILE A 8 15.07 -8.92 -0.16
CA ILE A 8 14.88 -9.82 0.98
C ILE A 8 13.58 -9.51 1.71
N GLY A 9 13.30 -8.23 1.94
CA GLY A 9 12.05 -7.81 2.56
C GLY A 9 10.85 -8.19 1.69
N GLY A 10 10.92 -8.00 0.38
CA GLY A 10 9.83 -8.35 -0.53
C GLY A 10 9.60 -9.85 -0.66
N THR A 11 10.65 -10.65 -0.67
CA THR A 11 10.51 -12.12 -0.71
C THR A 11 10.01 -12.68 0.61
N LEU A 12 10.51 -12.20 1.76
CA LEU A 12 9.98 -12.60 3.07
C LEU A 12 8.52 -12.16 3.21
N GLY A 13 8.21 -10.92 2.86
CA GLY A 13 6.86 -10.40 2.84
C GLY A 13 5.92 -11.23 1.97
N TYR A 14 6.37 -11.70 0.80
CA TYR A 14 5.60 -12.58 -0.07
C TYR A 14 5.24 -13.90 0.63
N VAL A 15 6.22 -14.52 1.29
CA VAL A 15 6.04 -15.80 1.98
C VAL A 15 5.07 -15.68 3.16
N PHE A 16 5.10 -14.55 3.88
CA PHE A 16 4.24 -14.36 5.06
C PHE A 16 2.87 -13.73 4.77
N GLY A 17 2.70 -13.01 3.65
CA GLY A 17 1.49 -12.21 3.37
C GLY A 17 1.06 -12.11 1.90
N GLY A 18 1.59 -12.96 1.01
CA GLY A 18 1.27 -12.95 -0.41
C GLY A 18 1.72 -11.67 -1.12
N PRO A 19 1.10 -11.29 -2.25
CA PRO A 19 1.53 -10.11 -3.02
C PRO A 19 1.53 -8.80 -2.22
N LEU A 20 0.54 -8.59 -1.35
CA LEU A 20 0.54 -7.43 -0.45
C LEU A 20 1.67 -7.50 0.57
N GLY A 21 1.90 -8.68 1.16
CA GLY A 21 3.05 -8.90 2.02
C GLY A 21 4.36 -8.63 1.30
N ALA A 22 4.50 -9.01 0.02
CA ALA A 22 5.69 -8.77 -0.77
C ALA A 22 5.93 -7.29 -1.02
N ILE A 23 4.87 -6.55 -1.30
CA ILE A 23 4.94 -5.12 -1.53
C ILE A 23 5.28 -4.39 -0.21
N ILE A 24 4.61 -4.75 0.90
CA ILE A 24 4.88 -4.26 2.25
C ILE A 24 6.32 -4.58 2.65
N GLY A 25 6.74 -5.82 2.48
CA GLY A 25 8.07 -6.30 2.81
C GLY A 25 9.14 -5.64 1.95
N ALA A 26 8.89 -5.37 0.67
CA ALA A 26 9.80 -4.63 -0.19
C ALA A 26 9.97 -3.17 0.26
N ALA A 27 8.88 -2.54 0.73
CA ALA A 27 8.92 -1.20 1.29
C ALA A 27 9.59 -1.13 2.67
N LEU A 28 9.33 -2.11 3.54
CA LEU A 28 9.92 -2.21 4.89
C LEU A 28 11.37 -2.70 4.87
N GLY A 29 11.75 -3.53 3.90
CA GLY A 29 13.10 -4.06 3.74
C GLY A 29 14.16 -2.99 3.46
N GLY A 30 13.75 -1.77 3.11
CA GLY A 30 14.64 -0.61 3.01
C GLY A 30 14.87 0.16 4.31
N ASN A 31 13.97 0.04 5.31
CA ASN A 31 13.94 0.91 6.50
C ASN A 31 13.50 0.17 7.77
N LEU A 32 14.12 -0.96 8.08
CA LEU A 32 13.79 -1.83 9.22
C LEU A 32 13.99 -1.19 10.63
N ASP A 33 14.22 0.12 10.75
CA ASP A 33 14.62 0.75 12.02
C ASP A 33 13.53 1.63 12.69
N ARG A 34 12.45 2.03 12.01
CA ARG A 34 11.48 2.96 12.63
C ARG A 34 10.02 2.55 12.42
N GLY A 35 9.44 2.03 13.51
CA GLY A 35 8.03 1.64 13.62
C GLY A 35 7.08 2.76 13.20
N ILE A 36 6.11 2.40 12.37
CA ILE A 36 5.11 3.30 11.80
C ILE A 36 4.04 3.57 12.87
N LYS A 37 4.15 4.70 13.57
CA LYS A 37 3.05 5.22 14.41
C LYS A 37 2.08 6.00 13.51
N MET A 38 1.03 5.33 13.05
CA MET A 38 -0.07 5.93 12.26
C MET A 38 -1.43 5.53 12.86
N SER A 39 -1.56 5.60 14.19
CA SER A 39 -2.72 5.08 14.91
C SER A 39 -3.91 6.05 15.03
N GLU A 40 -3.75 7.34 14.72
CA GLU A 40 -4.73 8.35 15.19
C GLU A 40 -5.84 8.75 14.20
N GLN A 41 -5.71 8.50 12.89
CA GLN A 41 -6.70 8.95 11.91
C GLN A 41 -7.71 7.87 11.46
N PHE A 42 -7.38 6.59 11.65
CA PHE A 42 -8.25 5.47 11.26
C PHE A 42 -8.91 4.88 12.50
N ASP A 43 -10.07 5.41 12.90
CA ASP A 43 -10.91 4.81 13.95
C ASP A 43 -11.47 3.47 13.45
N THR A 44 -10.65 2.45 13.66
CA THR A 44 -10.85 1.09 13.21
C THR A 44 -11.07 0.28 14.48
N GLY A 45 -12.32 0.23 14.94
CA GLY A 45 -12.68 -0.35 16.24
C GLY A 45 -12.05 -1.73 16.52
N HIS A 46 -11.73 -1.98 17.79
CA HIS A 46 -11.23 -3.26 18.35
C HIS A 46 -10.40 -4.13 17.39
N PHE A 47 -9.26 -3.61 16.95
CA PHE A 47 -8.18 -4.45 16.44
C PHE A 47 -7.17 -4.68 17.56
N SER A 48 -6.54 -5.85 17.58
CA SER A 48 -5.28 -6.02 18.30
C SER A 48 -4.24 -5.11 17.62
N PRO A 49 -3.30 -4.46 18.32
CA PRO A 49 -2.43 -3.44 17.74
C PRO A 49 -1.72 -3.87 16.44
N GLY A 50 -1.34 -5.16 16.33
CA GLY A 50 -0.72 -5.72 15.13
C GLY A 50 -1.66 -5.96 13.95
N ASP A 51 -2.96 -6.14 14.16
CA ASP A 51 -3.95 -6.32 13.08
C ASP A 51 -4.34 -4.97 12.49
N GLN A 52 -4.37 -3.91 13.29
CA GLN A 52 -4.68 -2.56 12.83
C GLN A 52 -3.60 -2.03 11.86
N GLU A 53 -2.32 -2.19 12.23
CA GLU A 53 -1.19 -1.81 11.37
C GLU A 53 -1.18 -2.57 10.06
N ARG A 54 -1.50 -3.88 10.09
CA ARG A 54 -1.60 -4.71 8.88
C ARG A 54 -2.71 -4.25 7.95
N VAL A 55 -3.90 -3.97 8.49
CA VAL A 55 -5.04 -3.51 7.71
C VAL A 55 -4.78 -2.13 7.10
N GLN A 56 -4.18 -1.22 7.86
CA GLN A 56 -3.78 0.10 7.34
C GLN A 56 -2.70 0.00 6.26
N ALA A 57 -1.68 -0.84 6.47
CA ALA A 57 -0.64 -1.08 5.48
C ALA A 57 -1.22 -1.73 4.21
N ALA A 58 -2.12 -2.72 4.36
CA ALA A 58 -2.81 -3.34 3.24
C ALA A 58 -3.67 -2.34 2.47
N PHE A 59 -4.43 -1.49 3.16
CA PHE A 59 -5.21 -0.42 2.54
C PHE A 59 -4.32 0.53 1.77
N PHE A 60 -3.30 1.07 2.44
CA PHE A 60 -2.34 1.99 1.87
C PHE A 60 -1.65 1.43 0.61
N THR A 61 -1.09 0.23 0.73
CA THR A 61 -0.44 -0.46 -0.39
C THR A 61 -1.40 -0.71 -1.55
N THR A 62 -2.61 -1.21 -1.25
CA THR A 62 -3.61 -1.52 -2.27
C THR A 62 -4.02 -0.24 -3.01
N THR A 63 -4.36 0.83 -2.29
CA THR A 63 -4.77 2.11 -2.88
C THR A 63 -3.73 2.64 -3.86
N PHE A 64 -2.48 2.82 -3.43
CA PHE A 64 -1.46 3.41 -4.30
C PHE A 64 -1.06 2.49 -5.45
N SER A 65 -1.00 1.17 -5.23
CA SER A 65 -0.68 0.22 -6.31
C SER A 65 -1.80 0.14 -7.35
N VAL A 66 -3.06 0.13 -6.92
CA VAL A 66 -4.21 0.14 -7.83
C VAL A 66 -4.30 1.47 -8.58
N MET A 67 -4.07 2.60 -7.92
CA MET A 67 -3.99 3.90 -8.60
C MET A 67 -2.91 3.92 -9.68
N GLY A 68 -1.73 3.37 -9.40
CA GLY A 68 -0.64 3.28 -10.38
C GLY A 68 -1.02 2.41 -11.58
N HIS A 69 -1.71 1.30 -11.32
CA HIS A 69 -2.20 0.40 -12.36
C HIS A 69 -3.27 1.07 -13.24
N ILE A 70 -4.25 1.72 -12.62
CA ILE A 70 -5.31 2.48 -13.32
C ILE A 70 -4.70 3.62 -14.14
N ALA A 71 -3.78 4.40 -13.54
CA ALA A 71 -3.14 5.53 -14.21
C ALA A 71 -2.24 5.12 -15.39
N LYS A 72 -1.86 3.84 -15.49
CA LYS A 72 -1.08 3.32 -16.60
C LYS A 72 -1.94 2.59 -17.63
N ALA A 73 -3.22 2.34 -17.35
CA ALA A 73 -4.11 1.57 -18.21
C ALA A 73 -4.30 2.21 -19.59
N ASP A 74 -4.21 3.54 -19.71
CA ASP A 74 -4.28 4.29 -20.97
C ASP A 74 -2.92 4.42 -21.69
N GLY A 75 -1.85 3.84 -21.11
CA GLY A 75 -0.49 3.86 -21.61
C GLY A 75 0.38 5.01 -21.08
N ARG A 76 -0.15 6.02 -20.38
CA ARG A 76 0.64 7.15 -19.87
C ARG A 76 0.06 7.73 -18.58
N VAL A 77 0.92 7.93 -17.58
CA VAL A 77 0.51 8.65 -16.37
C VAL A 77 0.47 10.16 -16.64
N SER A 78 -0.70 10.75 -16.49
CA SER A 78 -0.98 12.17 -16.60
C SER A 78 -0.62 12.94 -15.33
N LYS A 79 -0.45 14.26 -15.48
CA LYS A 79 -0.25 15.17 -14.34
C LYS A 79 -1.45 15.19 -13.39
N GLN A 80 -2.65 14.91 -13.91
CA GLN A 80 -3.87 14.89 -13.11
C GLN A 80 -3.89 13.68 -12.18
N GLU A 81 -3.48 12.50 -12.64
CA GLU A 81 -3.38 11.30 -11.81
C GLU A 81 -2.30 11.43 -10.73
N ILE A 82 -1.16 12.05 -11.07
CA ILE A 82 -0.12 12.36 -10.08
C ILE A 82 -0.67 13.31 -9.02
N ARG A 83 -1.42 14.33 -9.41
CA ARG A 83 -2.06 15.26 -8.48
C ARG A 83 -3.09 14.55 -7.61
N SER A 84 -3.90 13.64 -8.17
CA SER A 84 -4.83 12.82 -7.39
C SER A 84 -4.10 11.96 -6.36
N ALA A 85 -3.00 11.31 -6.74
CA ALA A 85 -2.18 10.53 -5.81
C ALA A 85 -1.62 11.41 -4.68
N GLN A 86 -1.10 12.60 -5.00
CA GLN A 86 -0.61 13.57 -4.02
C GLN A 86 -1.71 14.04 -3.07
N ASN A 87 -2.91 14.35 -3.57
CA ASN A 87 -4.04 14.74 -2.74
C ASN A 87 -4.43 13.64 -1.75
N ILE A 88 -4.42 12.38 -2.19
CA ILE A 88 -4.70 11.24 -1.30
C ILE A 88 -3.59 11.09 -0.24
N MET A 89 -2.32 11.29 -0.61
CA MET A 89 -1.22 11.33 0.37
C MET A 89 -1.40 12.45 1.40
N ASP A 90 -1.91 13.61 0.99
CA ASP A 90 -2.20 14.74 1.87
C ASP A 90 -3.38 14.43 2.81
N GLN A 91 -4.47 13.87 2.29
CA GLN A 91 -5.65 13.47 3.06
C GLN A 91 -5.33 12.39 4.10
N MET A 92 -4.47 11.44 3.74
CA MET A 92 -3.98 10.40 4.65
C MET A 92 -2.91 10.93 5.63
N GLN A 93 -2.54 12.21 5.55
CA GLN A 93 -1.52 12.85 6.40
C GLN A 93 -0.18 12.10 6.41
N LEU A 94 0.25 11.59 5.25
CA LEU A 94 1.48 10.82 5.16
C LEU A 94 2.71 11.67 5.46
N ASN A 95 3.59 11.15 6.31
CA ASN A 95 4.92 11.71 6.53
C ASN A 95 5.85 11.45 5.32
N ALA A 96 7.05 12.04 5.32
CA ALA A 96 7.97 11.96 4.19
C ALA A 96 8.38 10.51 3.83
N GLU A 97 8.56 9.65 4.82
CA GLU A 97 8.90 8.23 4.62
C GLU A 97 7.72 7.48 3.97
N GLN A 98 6.52 7.69 4.50
CA GLN A 98 5.29 7.09 3.98
C GLN A 98 5.00 7.56 2.56
N ARG A 99 5.21 8.84 2.24
CA ARG A 99 5.07 9.35 0.87
C ARG A 99 6.01 8.65 -0.10
N LYS A 100 7.26 8.43 0.31
CA LYS A 100 8.24 7.69 -0.50
C LYS A 100 7.77 6.25 -0.75
N ALA A 101 7.22 5.59 0.26
CA ALA A 101 6.61 4.26 0.11
C ALA A 101 5.38 4.28 -0.82
N ALA A 102 4.49 5.27 -0.68
CA ALA A 102 3.32 5.45 -1.55
C ALA A 102 3.71 5.61 -3.02
N ILE A 103 4.73 6.43 -3.29
CA ILE A 103 5.28 6.60 -4.65
C ILE A 103 5.85 5.27 -5.15
N GLY A 104 6.56 4.51 -4.32
CA GLY A 104 7.05 3.18 -4.66
C GLY A 104 5.92 2.20 -5.02
N PHE A 105 4.81 2.21 -4.29
CA PHE A 105 3.63 1.38 -4.57
C PHE A 105 2.92 1.81 -5.84
N PHE A 106 2.77 3.11 -6.06
CA PHE A 106 2.27 3.65 -7.32
C PHE A 106 3.16 3.21 -8.49
N ASP A 107 4.49 3.25 -8.31
CA ASP A 107 5.44 2.80 -9.31
C ASP A 107 5.35 1.31 -9.62
N GLN A 108 5.15 0.47 -8.61
CA GLN A 108 4.92 -0.96 -8.79
C GLN A 108 3.59 -1.26 -9.48
N GLY A 109 2.54 -0.50 -9.16
CA GLY A 109 1.23 -0.59 -9.78
C GLY A 109 1.25 -0.38 -11.29
N LYS A 110 2.14 0.49 -11.78
CA LYS A 110 2.34 0.74 -13.22
C LYS A 110 2.89 -0.46 -13.99
N SER A 111 3.37 -1.51 -13.31
CA SER A 111 3.90 -2.69 -13.97
C SER A 111 2.82 -3.39 -14.79
N ALA A 112 3.18 -3.85 -16.00
CA ALA A 112 2.26 -4.61 -16.85
C ALA A 112 1.84 -5.94 -16.22
N ASP A 113 2.75 -6.54 -15.44
CA ASP A 113 2.53 -7.82 -14.74
C ASP A 113 1.98 -7.63 -13.31
N PHE A 114 1.40 -6.47 -13.00
CA PHE A 114 0.86 -6.20 -11.67
C PHE A 114 -0.31 -7.16 -11.36
N PRO A 115 -0.24 -7.96 -10.27
CA PRO A 115 -1.25 -8.97 -9.95
C PRO A 115 -2.46 -8.32 -9.26
N LEU A 116 -3.22 -7.53 -10.01
CA LEU A 116 -4.36 -6.75 -9.52
C LEU A 116 -5.38 -7.63 -8.78
N THR A 117 -5.74 -8.76 -9.38
CA THR A 117 -6.77 -9.67 -8.84
C THR A 117 -6.36 -10.22 -7.48
N GLU A 118 -5.11 -10.62 -7.32
CA GLU A 118 -4.56 -11.16 -6.08
C GLU A 118 -4.47 -10.08 -5.01
N VAL A 119 -4.02 -8.88 -5.38
CA VAL A 119 -3.95 -7.71 -4.49
C VAL A 119 -5.34 -7.35 -3.97
N LEU A 120 -6.36 -7.27 -4.83
CA LEU A 120 -7.74 -6.98 -4.43
C LEU A 120 -8.36 -8.11 -3.59
N ARG A 121 -8.09 -9.38 -3.94
CA ARG A 121 -8.56 -10.54 -3.18
C ARG A 121 -7.97 -10.54 -1.77
N GLN A 122 -6.69 -10.22 -1.64
CA GLN A 122 -6.03 -10.12 -0.34
C GLN A 122 -6.54 -8.91 0.44
N PHE A 123 -6.68 -7.74 -0.18
CA PHE A 123 -7.25 -6.56 0.47
C PHE A 123 -8.64 -6.85 1.06
N ARG A 124 -9.51 -7.51 0.30
CA ARG A 124 -10.83 -7.97 0.78
C ARG A 124 -10.72 -8.93 1.96
N LYS A 125 -9.73 -9.83 1.95
CA LYS A 125 -9.47 -10.77 3.04
C LYS A 125 -9.03 -10.02 4.30
N GLU A 126 -8.03 -9.15 4.19
CA GLU A 126 -7.49 -8.37 5.32
C GLU A 126 -8.53 -7.40 5.91
N CYS A 127 -9.41 -6.84 5.08
CA CYS A 127 -10.49 -5.99 5.56
C CYS A 127 -11.57 -6.76 6.36
N HIS A 128 -11.51 -8.11 6.44
CA HIS A 128 -12.39 -8.98 7.25
C HIS A 128 -13.89 -8.58 7.21
N GLY A 129 -14.41 -8.12 6.07
CA GLY A 129 -15.82 -7.74 5.91
C GLY A 129 -16.22 -6.37 6.48
N ARG A 130 -15.26 -5.54 6.91
CA ARG A 130 -15.53 -4.17 7.39
C ARG A 130 -15.84 -3.24 6.23
N ARG A 131 -17.13 -2.94 6.06
CA ARG A 131 -17.67 -2.16 4.94
C ARG A 131 -17.07 -0.76 4.83
N ASN A 132 -16.71 -0.12 5.94
CA ASN A 132 -16.17 1.25 5.92
C ASN A 132 -14.84 1.37 5.16
N LEU A 133 -13.93 0.41 5.30
CA LEU A 133 -12.65 0.41 4.58
C LEU A 133 -12.83 0.15 3.08
N ILE A 134 -13.77 -0.74 2.75
CA ILE A 134 -14.13 -1.02 1.36
C ILE A 134 -14.81 0.20 0.74
N GLN A 135 -15.63 0.92 1.51
CA GLN A 135 -16.31 2.12 1.05
C GLN A 135 -15.31 3.25 0.79
N MET A 136 -14.38 3.54 1.71
CA MET A 136 -13.31 4.52 1.48
C MET A 136 -12.36 4.16 0.33
N PHE A 137 -12.25 2.88 -0.04
CA PHE A 137 -11.46 2.46 -1.18
C PHE A 137 -12.16 2.71 -2.53
N ILE A 138 -13.50 2.76 -2.52
CA ILE A 138 -14.32 2.94 -3.72
C ILE A 138 -14.70 4.42 -3.92
N GLU A 139 -14.84 5.18 -2.84
CA GLU A 139 -15.04 6.65 -2.85
C GLU A 139 -13.82 7.40 -3.41
#